data_AF-A0A0K2US01-F1
#
_entry.id   AF-A0A0K2US01-F1
#
_cell.length_a   1.000
_cell.length_b   1.000
_cell.length_c   1.000
_cell.angle_alpha   90.00
_cell.angle_beta   90.00
_cell.angle_gamma   90.00
#
_symmetry.space_group_name_H-M   'P 1'
#
loop_
_entity.id
_entity.type
_entity.pdbx_description
1 polymer ?
#
loop_
_entity_poly.entity_id
_entity_poly.type
_entity_poly.pdbx_seq_one_letter_code
_entity_poly.pdbx_strand_id
1 'polypeptide(L)'
;MLLFDALNPLNSFRTVKLRPRKAAPIKELIDYEEFCGSKATDKDLALSLLSKETERITVSALSHLMKNEPSTSFIIIDVRSPSQQKIARLNASTPFPLSDMDHKHNYG
;
A
#
# COMPACT_ATOMS: atom_id res chain seq x y z
N MET A 1 -13.24 13.89 19.12
CA MET A 1 -13.36 13.05 17.90
C MET A 1 -14.70 12.36 17.94
N LEU A 2 -15.45 12.37 16.84
CA LEU A 2 -16.74 11.67 16.73
C LEU A 2 -16.51 10.37 15.96
N LEU A 3 -16.92 9.25 16.54
CA LEU A 3 -16.77 7.93 15.94
C LEU A 3 -18.15 7.35 15.63
N PHE A 4 -18.32 6.83 14.42
CA PHE A 4 -19.52 6.12 14.00
C PHE A 4 -19.29 4.61 14.14
N ASP A 5 -20.22 3.91 14.79
CA ASP A 5 -20.18 2.46 15.02
C ASP A 5 -21.17 1.77 14.08
N ALA A 6 -20.70 1.44 12.87
CA ALA A 6 -21.49 0.80 11.82
C ALA A 6 -21.81 -0.68 12.07
N LEU A 7 -21.17 -1.30 13.07
CA LEU A 7 -21.40 -2.70 13.44
C LEU A 7 -22.48 -2.81 14.54
N ASN A 8 -22.84 -1.70 15.17
CA ASN A 8 -23.94 -1.66 16.12
C ASN A 8 -25.28 -1.61 15.36
N PRO A 9 -26.25 -2.49 15.66
CA PRO A 9 -27.56 -2.49 15.01
C PRO A 9 -28.33 -1.17 15.12
N LEU A 10 -28.02 -0.35 16.13
CA LEU A 10 -28.64 0.95 16.39
C LEU A 10 -27.90 2.12 15.72
N ASN A 11 -26.84 1.87 14.93
CA ASN A 11 -26.06 2.86 14.18
C ASN A 11 -25.68 4.09 15.02
N SER A 12 -25.00 3.84 16.14
CA SER A 12 -24.74 4.86 17.15
C SER A 12 -23.49 5.70 16.85
N PHE A 13 -23.49 6.94 17.35
CA PHE A 13 -22.31 7.81 17.38
C PHE A 13 -21.74 7.88 18.79
N ARG A 14 -20.42 7.81 18.91
CA ARG A 14 -19.70 7.96 20.18
C ARG A 14 -18.77 9.16 20.12
N THR A 15 -18.81 9.98 21.17
CA THR A 15 -17.87 11.09 21.32
C THR A 15 -16.71 10.63 22.19
N VAL A 16 -15.51 10.60 21.60
CA VAL A 16 -14.27 10.28 22.31
C VAL A 16 -13.49 11.57 22.55
N LYS A 17 -13.22 11.86 23.83
CA LYS A 17 -12.28 12.91 24.23
C LYS A 17 -10.86 12.38 24.03
N LEU A 18 -10.10 13.04 23.16
CA LEU A 18 -8.68 12.75 22.99
C LEU A 18 -7.93 13.28 24.21
N ARG A 19 -7.02 12.46 24.76
CA ARG A 19 -6.10 12.96 25.78
C ARG A 19 -5.21 14.03 25.16
N PRO A 20 -4.90 15.13 25.88
CA PRO A 20 -3.90 16.09 25.42
C PRO A 20 -2.61 15.36 25.07
N ARG A 21 -2.08 15.61 23.86
CA ARG A 21 -0.80 15.04 23.45
C ARG A 21 0.28 15.59 24.38
N LYS A 22 0.93 14.73 25.17
CA LYS A 22 2.24 15.06 25.74
C LYS A 22 3.22 15.08 24.58
N ALA A 23 3.43 16.26 23.98
CA ALA A 23 4.49 16.43 23.01
C ALA A 23 5.81 16.19 23.75
N ALA A 24 6.55 15.16 23.35
CA ALA A 24 7.95 15.07 23.74
C ALA A 24 8.66 16.29 23.12
N PRO A 25 9.61 16.93 23.83
CA PRO A 25 10.42 17.98 23.24
C PRO A 25 11.09 17.42 21.99
N ILE A 26 10.94 18.15 20.87
CA ILE A 26 11.63 17.84 19.61
C ILE A 26 13.12 18.01 19.90
N LYS A 27 13.87 16.91 19.98
CA LYS A 27 15.30 16.94 20.28
C LYS A 27 16.13 17.38 19.07
N GLU A 28 15.65 17.02 17.88
CA GLU A 28 16.27 17.34 16.59
C GLU A 28 15.20 17.29 15.50
N LEU A 29 15.43 18.06 14.42
CA LEU A 29 14.63 17.93 13.20
C LEU A 29 15.22 16.79 12.39
N ILE A 30 14.37 15.86 11.95
CA ILE A 30 14.76 14.79 11.04
C ILE A 30 14.69 15.35 9.62
N ASP A 31 15.69 15.03 8.79
CA ASP A 31 15.62 15.30 7.36
C ASP A 31 14.51 14.43 6.76
N TYR A 32 13.42 15.09 6.34
CA TYR A 32 12.25 14.41 5.79
C TYR A 32 12.59 13.66 4.51
N GLU A 33 13.47 14.20 3.66
CA GLU A 33 13.82 13.59 2.39
C GLU A 33 14.70 12.36 2.60
N GLU A 34 15.61 12.40 3.56
CA GLU A 34 16.41 11.24 3.98
C GLU A 34 15.54 10.14 4.59
N PHE A 35 14.63 10.50 5.49
CA PHE A 35 13.79 9.54 6.19
C PHE A 35 12.71 8.91 5.30
N CYS A 36 12.06 9.70 4.44
CA CYS A 36 11.02 9.22 3.54
C CYS A 36 11.54 8.74 2.18
N GLY A 37 12.78 9.08 1.81
CA GLY A 37 13.36 8.76 0.50
C GLY A 37 12.71 9.53 -0.66
N SER A 38 11.92 10.56 -0.38
CA SER A 38 11.19 11.36 -1.37
C SER A 38 11.27 12.85 -1.03
N LYS A 39 11.42 13.69 -2.06
CA LYS A 39 11.49 15.15 -1.87
C LYS A 39 10.18 15.71 -1.34
N ALA A 40 10.26 16.69 -0.44
CA ALA A 40 9.08 17.35 0.15
C ALA A 40 8.28 18.20 -0.86
N THR A 41 8.83 18.39 -2.06
CA THR A 41 8.10 18.92 -3.21
C THR A 41 7.37 17.78 -3.89
N ASP A 42 6.10 17.56 -3.51
CA ASP A 42 5.14 16.71 -4.20
C ASP A 42 4.94 17.19 -5.65
N LYS A 43 5.88 16.85 -6.51
CA LYS A 43 5.53 16.24 -7.78
C LYS A 43 6.01 14.83 -7.60
N ASP A 44 5.10 13.86 -7.65
CA ASP A 44 5.46 12.47 -7.93
C ASP A 44 6.58 12.54 -8.96
N LEU A 45 7.82 12.28 -8.54
CA LEU A 45 8.88 12.10 -9.52
C LEU A 45 8.34 10.94 -10.31
N ALA A 46 7.93 11.19 -11.55
CA ALA A 46 7.44 10.16 -12.44
C ALA A 46 8.66 9.28 -12.71
N LEU A 47 8.97 8.42 -11.74
CA LEU A 47 9.92 7.36 -11.78
C LEU A 47 9.33 6.40 -12.80
N SER A 48 9.61 6.71 -14.06
CA SER A 48 9.36 5.87 -15.21
C SER A 48 10.47 4.82 -15.27
N LEU A 49 10.70 4.14 -14.13
CA LEU A 49 11.61 3.00 -14.04
C LEU A 49 11.14 1.84 -14.91
N LEU A 50 9.84 1.79 -15.17
CA LEU A 50 9.19 0.81 -16.02
C LEU A 50 8.59 1.51 -17.24
N SER A 51 8.88 0.98 -18.42
CA SER A 51 8.21 1.29 -19.67
C SER A 51 6.70 1.14 -19.51
N LYS A 52 5.94 2.17 -19.86
CA LYS A 52 4.47 2.11 -19.75
C LYS A 52 3.87 1.16 -20.77
N GLU A 53 4.57 0.99 -21.89
CA GLU A 53 4.13 0.25 -23.06
C GLU A 53 4.36 -1.26 -22.90
N THR A 54 5.42 -1.66 -22.19
CA THR A 54 5.84 -3.07 -22.13
C THR A 54 5.92 -3.65 -20.72
N GLU A 55 6.08 -2.81 -19.69
CA GLU A 55 6.34 -3.26 -18.31
C GLU A 55 5.23 -2.85 -17.33
N ARG A 56 4.13 -2.28 -17.84
CA ARG A 56 2.94 -1.94 -17.07
C ARG A 56 1.69 -2.46 -17.75
N ILE A 57 0.67 -2.75 -16.94
CA ILE A 57 -0.65 -3.13 -17.40
C ILE A 57 -1.72 -2.30 -16.69
N THR A 58 -2.78 -1.94 -17.40
CA THR A 58 -3.93 -1.27 -16.80
C THR A 58 -4.85 -2.26 -16.11
N VAL A 59 -5.64 -1.80 -15.13
CA VAL A 59 -6.61 -2.66 -14.42
C VAL A 59 -7.66 -3.25 -15.39
N SER A 60 -8.07 -2.48 -16.40
CA SER A 60 -9.01 -2.96 -17.42
C SER A 60 -8.42 -4.08 -18.27
N ALA A 61 -7.18 -3.94 -18.72
CA ALA A 61 -6.48 -4.98 -19.48
C ALA A 61 -6.26 -6.24 -18.64
N LEU A 62 -5.84 -6.10 -17.38
CA LEU A 62 -5.71 -7.24 -16.46
C LEU A 62 -7.05 -7.95 -16.26
N SER A 63 -8.15 -7.21 -16.07
CA SER A 63 -9.49 -7.81 -15.95
C SER A 63 -9.91 -8.55 -17.20
N HIS A 64 -9.56 -8.06 -18.39
CA HIS A 64 -9.82 -8.74 -19.65
C HIS A 64 -9.03 -10.04 -19.77
N LEU A 65 -7.74 -10.04 -19.42
CA LEU A 65 -6.91 -11.25 -19.39
C LEU A 65 -7.49 -12.29 -18.43
N MET A 66 -7.85 -11.89 -17.22
CA MET A 66 -8.43 -12.80 -16.21
C MET A 66 -9.76 -13.43 -16.64
N LYS A 67 -10.51 -12.82 -17.55
CA LYS A 67 -11.80 -13.34 -18.03
C LYS A 67 -11.68 -14.24 -19.24
N ASN A 68 -10.69 -13.97 -20.10
CA ASN A 68 -10.63 -14.57 -21.43
C ASN A 68 -9.46 -15.57 -21.60
N GLU A 69 -8.41 -15.45 -20.78
CA GLU A 69 -7.26 -16.33 -20.86
C GLU A 69 -7.31 -17.45 -19.81
N PRO A 70 -6.71 -18.62 -20.08
CA PRO A 70 -6.56 -19.67 -19.08
C PRO A 70 -5.77 -19.18 -17.86
N SER A 71 -6.16 -19.63 -16.66
CA SER A 71 -5.50 -19.26 -15.40
C SER A 71 -4.03 -19.70 -15.29
N THR A 72 -3.55 -20.56 -16.19
CA THR A 72 -2.16 -21.02 -16.27
C THR A 72 -1.27 -20.12 -17.12
N SER A 73 -1.83 -19.13 -17.82
CA SER A 73 -1.08 -18.27 -18.74
C SER A 73 -0.24 -17.20 -18.03
N PHE A 74 -0.60 -16.81 -16.80
CA PHE A 74 0.13 -15.82 -16.01
C PHE A 74 -0.08 -16.03 -14.51
N ILE A 75 0.79 -15.42 -13.70
CA ILE A 75 0.70 -15.41 -12.24
C ILE A 75 0.53 -13.96 -11.77
N ILE A 76 -0.38 -13.73 -10.84
CA ILE A 76 -0.53 -12.44 -10.16
C ILE A 76 0.07 -12.56 -8.76
N ILE A 77 1.02 -11.69 -8.43
CA ILE A 77 1.67 -11.64 -7.12
C ILE A 77 1.19 -10.39 -6.38
N ASP A 78 0.55 -10.56 -5.22
CA ASP A 78 0.13 -9.46 -4.35
C ASP A 78 1.20 -9.21 -3.28
N VAL A 79 1.97 -8.14 -3.49
CA VAL A 79 3.13 -7.81 -2.64
C VAL A 79 2.79 -6.90 -1.45
N ARG A 80 1.51 -6.62 -1.22
CA ARG A 80 1.06 -5.79 -0.09
C ARG A 80 1.24 -6.50 1.24
N SER A 81 1.16 -5.75 2.34
CA SER A 81 1.25 -6.32 3.69
C SER A 81 0.10 -7.30 3.97
N PRO A 82 0.29 -8.28 4.89
CA PRO A 82 -0.76 -9.20 5.28
C PRO A 82 -2.03 -8.50 5.80
N SER A 83 -1.89 -7.32 6.43
CA SER A 83 -3.02 -6.54 6.92
C SER A 83 -3.90 -6.00 5.78
N GLN A 84 -3.30 -5.53 4.69
CA GLN A 84 -4.01 -4.99 3.52
C GLN A 84 -4.67 -6.12 2.71
N GLN A 85 -4.01 -7.27 2.61
CA GLN A 85 -4.57 -8.45 1.95
C GLN A 85 -5.83 -8.97 2.65
N LYS A 86 -5.92 -8.84 3.98
CA LYS A 86 -7.12 -9.21 4.77
C LYS A 86 -8.32 -8.30 4.48
N ILE A 87 -8.09 -7.04 4.07
CA ILE A 87 -9.16 -6.11 3.71
C ILE A 87 -9.80 -6.54 2.39
N ALA A 88 -8.97 -6.77 1.37
CA ALA A 88 -9.40 -7.26 0.07
C ALA A 88 -8.20 -7.80 -0.71
N ARG A 89 -8.41 -8.80 -1.56
CA ARG A 89 -7.42 -9.34 -2.50
C ARG A 89 -8.12 -9.89 -3.75
N LEU A 90 -7.37 -10.04 -4.84
CA LEU A 90 -7.86 -10.75 -6.01
C LEU A 90 -7.84 -12.26 -5.71
N ASN A 91 -8.90 -12.99 -6.07
CA ASN A 91 -8.97 -14.42 -5.80
C ASN A 91 -7.86 -15.21 -6.52
N ALA A 92 -7.41 -14.74 -7.69
CA ALA A 92 -6.36 -15.36 -8.48
C ALA A 92 -4.93 -14.92 -8.09
N SER A 93 -4.76 -14.04 -7.10
CA SER A 93 -3.43 -13.57 -6.70
C SER A 93 -2.81 -14.43 -5.60
N THR A 94 -1.52 -14.72 -5.74
CA THR A 94 -0.69 -15.34 -4.71
C THR A 94 -0.09 -14.24 -3.82
N PRO A 95 -0.31 -14.28 -2.49
CA PRO A 95 0.28 -13.31 -1.58
C PRO A 95 1.78 -13.54 -1.41
N PHE A 96 2.58 -12.49 -1.56
CA PHE A 96 4.02 -12.51 -1.31
C PHE A 96 4.47 -11.12 -0.84
N PRO A 97 4.23 -10.76 0.43
CA PRO A 97 4.53 -9.43 0.96
C PRO A 97 5.97 -8.98 0.67
N LEU A 98 6.15 -7.72 0.29
CA LEU A 98 7.51 -7.15 0.08
C LEU A 98 8.40 -7.29 1.31
N SER A 99 7.83 -7.33 2.52
CA SER A 99 8.59 -7.57 3.76
C SER A 99 9.32 -8.91 3.78
N ASP A 100 8.84 -9.87 2.99
CA ASP A 100 9.37 -11.22 2.91
C ASP A 100 10.41 -11.32 1.77
N MET A 101 10.61 -10.23 1.03
CA MET A 101 11.66 -10.07 0.01
C MET A 101 12.94 -9.56 0.66
N ASP A 102 13.77 -10.49 1.16
CA ASP A 102 15.09 -10.16 1.69
C ASP A 102 16.05 -9.67 0.57
N HIS A 103 16.53 -8.43 0.69
CA HIS A 103 17.72 -7.98 -0.03
C HIS A 103 18.99 -8.32 0.77
N LYS A 104 19.54 -9.50 0.53
CA LYS A 104 21.01 -9.65 0.51
C LYS A 104 21.46 -9.74 -0.94
N HIS A 105 21.67 -8.59 -1.58
CA HIS A 105 22.52 -8.46 -2.78
C HIS A 105 23.29 -7.15 -2.67
N ASN A 106 24.37 -7.17 -1.89
CA ASN A 106 25.45 -6.20 -2.00
C ASN A 106 26.19 -6.51 -3.32
N TYR A 107 26.00 -5.69 -4.35
CA TYR A 107 26.95 -5.68 -5.46
C TYR A 107 28.19 -4.91 -4.98
N GLY A 108 29.26 -5.66 -4.69
CA GLY A 108 30.63 -5.14 -4.58
C GLY A 108 31.28 -5.00 -5.94
#